data_AF-A0A102KTX3-F1
#
_entry.id   AF-A0A102KTX3-F1
#
_cell.length_a   1.000
_cell.length_b   1.000
_cell.length_c   1.000
_cell.angle_alpha   90.00
_cell.angle_beta   90.00
_cell.angle_gamma   90.00
#
_symmetry.space_group_name_H-M   'P 1'
#
loop_
_entity.id
_entity.type
_entity.pdbx_description
1 polymer ?
#
loop_
_entity_poly.entity_id
_entity_poly.type
_entity_poly.pdbx_seq_one_letter_code
_entity_poly.pdbx_strand_id
1 'polypeptide(L)'
;MGSADWQPYCVAGIWRRYEGDGARTLIGMSMLTVNADGHGVMGRMHKPGDEKRSVVILRPADYDEWLHTMNVEAARVMLALYPADEATAEPALRSIQEA
;
A
#
# COMPACT_ATOMS: atom_id res chain seq x y z
N MET A 1 -3.14 6.52 -10.01
CA MET A 1 -4.19 6.40 -8.98
C MET A 1 -3.70 7.12 -7.75
N GLY A 2 -4.57 7.93 -7.15
CA GLY A 2 -4.30 8.74 -5.98
C GLY A 2 -5.53 8.81 -5.08
N SER A 3 -5.39 9.43 -3.91
CA SER A 3 -6.53 9.80 -3.08
C SER A 3 -7.39 10.85 -3.80
N ALA A 4 -8.56 11.15 -3.23
CA ALA A 4 -9.29 12.37 -3.56
C ALA A 4 -8.33 13.57 -3.64
N ASP A 5 -8.50 14.37 -4.68
CA ASP A 5 -7.71 15.58 -4.97
C ASP A 5 -6.19 15.40 -5.14
N TRP A 6 -5.74 14.18 -5.47
CA TRP A 6 -4.33 13.87 -5.75
C TRP A 6 -3.37 14.20 -4.61
N GLN A 7 -3.87 14.18 -3.38
CA GLN A 7 -3.06 14.44 -2.20
C GLN A 7 -2.11 13.26 -1.89
N PRO A 8 -0.96 13.53 -1.24
CA PRO A 8 -0.14 12.47 -0.67
C PRO A 8 -0.93 11.65 0.36
N TYR A 9 -0.69 10.34 0.37
CA TYR A 9 -1.29 9.41 1.32
C TYR A 9 -0.22 8.51 1.94
N CYS A 10 -0.50 7.97 3.13
CA CYS A 10 0.41 7.05 3.82
C CYS A 10 0.06 5.59 3.53
N VAL A 11 1.07 4.81 3.19
CA VAL A 11 0.95 3.35 3.02
C VAL A 11 1.43 2.64 4.27
N ALA A 12 0.63 1.71 4.78
CA ALA A 12 1.03 0.87 5.90
C ALA A 12 2.23 0.01 5.51
N GLY A 13 3.27 0.02 6.33
CA GLY A 13 4.51 -0.68 6.04
C GLY A 13 5.25 -1.10 7.29
N ILE A 14 6.07 -2.14 7.14
CA ILE A 14 6.97 -2.65 8.17
C ILE A 14 8.40 -2.39 7.75
N TRP A 15 9.29 -2.28 8.74
CA TRP A 15 10.71 -2.10 8.49
C TRP A 15 11.53 -2.87 9.52
N ARG A 16 12.77 -3.19 9.15
CA ARG A 16 13.71 -3.88 10.04
C ARG A 16 15.15 -3.52 9.68
N ARG A 17 16.01 -3.36 10.68
CA ARG A 17 17.47 -3.36 10.49
C ARG A 17 18.01 -4.78 10.51
N TYR A 18 18.93 -5.09 9.61
CA TYR A 18 19.66 -6.35 9.59
C TYR A 18 21.11 -6.12 9.17
N GLU A 19 21.99 -7.04 9.56
CA GLU A 19 23.40 -7.01 9.16
C GLU A 19 23.53 -7.54 7.73
N GLY A 20 24.13 -6.73 6.85
CA GLY A 20 24.58 -7.16 5.54
C GLY A 20 26.04 -7.61 5.58
N ASP A 21 26.53 -8.09 4.45
CA ASP A 21 27.92 -8.53 4.32
C ASP A 21 28.90 -7.38 4.67
N GLY A 22 29.95 -7.71 5.43
CA GLY A 22 31.06 -6.79 5.71
C GLY A 22 30.75 -5.68 6.72
N ALA A 23 30.02 -5.98 7.80
CA ALA A 23 29.69 -5.05 8.90
C ALA A 23 28.83 -3.84 8.49
N ARG A 24 28.10 -3.92 7.37
CA ARG A 24 27.15 -2.88 6.95
C ARG A 24 25.79 -3.13 7.58
N THR A 25 25.24 -2.12 8.25
CA THR A 25 23.83 -2.16 8.69
C THR A 25 22.93 -1.80 7.50
N LEU A 26 21.98 -2.66 7.17
CA LEU A 26 20.97 -2.45 6.13
C LEU A 26 19.60 -2.22 6.76
N ILE A 27 18.74 -1.48 6.05
CA ILE A 27 17.34 -1.25 6.43
C ILE A 27 16.47 -1.88 5.34
N GLY A 28 15.71 -2.90 5.72
CA GLY A 28 14.66 -3.48 4.89
C GLY A 28 13.33 -2.80 5.20
N MET A 29 12.55 -2.54 4.16
CA MET A 29 11.17 -2.06 4.29
C MET A 29 10.26 -2.86 3.37
N SER A 30 9.00 -3.02 3.77
CA SER A 30 7.97 -3.65 2.95
C SER A 30 6.63 -2.97 3.17
N MET A 31 5.89 -2.78 2.08
CA MET A 31 4.51 -2.29 2.14
C MET A 31 3.57 -3.46 2.40
N LEU A 32 2.61 -3.26 3.30
CA LEU A 32 1.57 -4.25 3.54
C LEU A 32 0.52 -4.17 2.43
N THR A 33 0.07 -5.34 2.01
CA THR A 33 -0.92 -5.49 0.95
C THR A 33 -2.07 -6.37 1.42
N VAL A 34 -3.25 -6.12 0.88
CA VAL A 34 -4.48 -6.90 1.08
C VAL A 34 -5.04 -7.34 -0.27
N ASN A 35 -5.85 -8.41 -0.27
CA ASN A 35 -6.57 -8.82 -1.47
C ASN A 35 -7.53 -7.69 -1.90
N ALA A 36 -7.64 -7.49 -3.20
CA ALA A 36 -8.39 -6.41 -3.83
C ALA A 36 -9.36 -6.93 -4.90
N ASP A 37 -9.68 -8.22 -4.88
CA ASP A 37 -10.65 -8.81 -5.80
C ASP A 37 -12.03 -8.15 -5.56
N GLY A 38 -12.72 -7.79 -6.65
CA GLY A 38 -14.00 -7.08 -6.59
C GLY A 38 -13.91 -5.59 -6.23
N HIS A 39 -12.72 -5.05 -5.91
CA HIS A 39 -12.57 -3.63 -5.61
C HIS A 39 -12.77 -2.75 -6.86
N GLY A 40 -13.59 -1.70 -6.76
CA GLY A 40 -14.03 -0.88 -7.90
C GLY A 40 -12.92 -0.22 -8.72
N VAL A 41 -11.77 0.11 -8.10
CA VAL A 41 -10.58 0.65 -8.78
C VAL A 41 -9.46 -0.39 -8.87
N MET A 42 -8.91 -0.79 -7.72
CA MET A 42 -7.79 -1.75 -7.59
C MET A 42 -8.03 -3.10 -8.27
N GLY A 43 -9.28 -3.59 -8.33
CA GLY A 43 -9.60 -4.86 -8.99
C GLY A 43 -9.36 -4.85 -10.51
N ARG A 44 -9.20 -3.65 -11.10
CA ARG A 44 -8.88 -3.45 -12.52
C ARG A 44 -7.37 -3.39 -12.79
N MET A 45 -6.55 -3.39 -11.76
CA MET A 45 -5.08 -3.32 -11.86
C MET A 45 -4.47 -4.73 -12.03
N HIS A 46 -3.15 -4.81 -12.26
CA HIS A 46 -2.41 -6.06 -12.54
C HIS A 46 -2.89 -6.81 -13.80
N LYS A 47 -2.18 -7.87 -14.19
CA LYS A 47 -2.54 -8.63 -15.41
C LYS A 47 -3.87 -9.38 -15.22
N PRO A 48 -4.66 -9.61 -16.28
CA PRO A 48 -5.84 -10.46 -16.20
C PRO A 48 -5.48 -11.86 -15.69
N GLY A 49 -6.28 -12.41 -14.78
CA GLY A 49 -6.05 -13.74 -14.17
C GLY A 49 -5.15 -13.74 -12.94
N ASP A 50 -4.36 -12.69 -12.70
CA ASP A 50 -3.56 -12.55 -11.48
C ASP A 50 -4.45 -12.11 -10.29
N GLU A 51 -4.14 -12.61 -9.09
CA GLU A 51 -4.72 -12.14 -7.83
C GLU A 51 -4.57 -10.61 -7.74
N LYS A 52 -5.66 -9.92 -7.39
CA LYS A 52 -5.60 -8.48 -7.19
C LYS A 52 -5.12 -8.18 -5.79
N ARG A 53 -4.05 -7.40 -5.69
CA ARG A 53 -3.47 -6.92 -4.43
C ARG A 53 -3.42 -5.40 -4.44
N SER A 54 -3.86 -4.78 -3.36
CA SER A 54 -3.68 -3.36 -3.10
C SER A 54 -2.76 -3.16 -1.91
N VAL A 55 -1.98 -2.08 -1.94
CA VAL A 55 -1.36 -1.56 -0.71
C VAL A 55 -2.46 -1.09 0.25
N VAL A 56 -2.17 -1.16 1.54
CA VAL A 56 -3.04 -0.62 2.58
C VAL A 56 -2.75 0.88 2.70
N ILE A 57 -3.74 1.71 2.37
CA ILE A 57 -3.67 3.17 2.52
C ILE A 57 -4.31 3.53 3.86
N LEU A 58 -3.54 4.16 4.74
CA LEU A 58 -3.99 4.56 6.07
C LEU A 58 -4.86 5.82 6.01
N ARG A 59 -5.84 5.94 6.91
CA ARG A 59 -6.53 7.22 7.11
C ARG A 59 -5.63 8.17 7.89
N PRO A 60 -5.69 9.49 7.63
CA PRO A 60 -4.94 10.48 8.42
C PRO A 60 -5.15 10.35 9.94
N ALA A 61 -6.35 9.98 10.37
CA ALA A 61 -6.68 9.74 11.78
C ALA A 61 -5.96 8.53 12.39
N ASP A 62 -5.54 7.56 11.57
CA ASP A 62 -4.92 6.31 12.01
C ASP A 62 -3.39 6.37 12.01
N TYR A 63 -2.79 7.49 11.56
CA TYR A 63 -1.32 7.58 11.41
C TYR A 63 -0.59 7.41 12.73
N ASP A 64 -1.06 8.08 13.79
CA ASP A 64 -0.44 8.02 15.12
C ASP A 64 -0.56 6.60 15.71
N GLU A 65 -1.76 6.03 15.67
CA GLU A 65 -2.01 4.68 16.16
C GLU A 65 -1.20 3.64 15.36
N TRP A 66 -1.10 3.76 14.03
CA TRP A 66 -0.26 2.86 13.21
C TRP A 66 1.22 2.88 13.63
N LEU A 67 1.76 4.06 13.95
CA LEU A 67 3.17 4.23 14.29
C LEU A 67 3.51 3.78 15.72
N HIS A 68 2.53 3.82 16.63
CA HIS A 68 2.78 3.68 18.07
C HIS A 68 2.10 2.48 18.72
N THR A 69 1.09 1.88 18.09
CA THR A 69 0.34 0.80 18.70
C THR A 69 1.19 -0.45 18.93
N MET A 70 1.13 -0.97 20.16
CA MET A 70 1.63 -2.31 20.49
C MET A 70 0.51 -3.35 20.44
N ASN A 71 -0.73 -2.92 20.17
CA ASN A 71 -1.88 -3.80 20.05
C ASN A 71 -1.99 -4.33 18.63
N VAL A 72 -1.63 -5.61 18.45
CA VAL A 72 -1.67 -6.28 17.16
C VAL A 72 -3.08 -6.29 16.56
N GLU A 73 -4.12 -6.43 17.37
CA GLU A 73 -5.50 -6.47 16.87
C GLU A 73 -5.96 -5.08 16.38
N ALA A 74 -5.53 -4.00 17.05
CA ALA A 74 -5.76 -2.64 16.56
C ALA A 74 -5.10 -2.42 15.19
N ALA A 75 -3.84 -2.83 15.05
CA ALA A 75 -3.11 -2.75 13.78
C ALA A 75 -3.77 -3.61 12.68
N ARG A 76 -4.28 -4.81 13.01
CA ARG A 76 -4.96 -5.69 12.04
C ARG A 76 -6.23 -5.06 11.46
N VAL A 77 -7.01 -4.35 12.28
CA VAL A 77 -8.24 -3.68 11.82
C VAL A 77 -7.95 -2.60 10.77
N MET A 78 -6.77 -1.97 10.82
CA MET A 78 -6.34 -0.99 9.82
C MET A 78 -5.97 -1.61 8.47
N LEU A 79 -5.74 -2.93 8.41
CA LEU A 79 -5.36 -3.64 7.18
C LEU A 79 -6.59 -3.90 6.31
N ALA A 80 -7.16 -2.82 5.79
CA ALA A 80 -8.35 -2.83 4.95
C ALA A 80 -8.09 -2.14 3.59
N LEU A 81 -8.98 -2.40 2.64
CA LEU A 81 -8.98 -1.70 1.35
C LEU A 81 -9.43 -0.25 1.56
N TYR A 82 -8.74 0.68 0.91
CA TYR A 82 -9.17 2.07 0.82
C TYR A 82 -10.46 2.16 -0.01
N PRO A 83 -11.50 2.91 0.40
CA PRO A 83 -12.76 2.93 -0.33
C PRO A 83 -12.62 3.38 -1.78
N ALA A 84 -13.31 2.67 -2.68
CA ALA A 84 -13.19 2.89 -4.12
C ALA A 84 -13.76 4.25 -4.57
N ASP A 85 -14.76 4.76 -3.86
CA ASP A 85 -15.40 6.06 -4.08
C ASP A 85 -14.54 7.25 -3.66
N GLU A 86 -13.53 7.02 -2.84
CA GLU A 86 -12.53 8.03 -2.47
C GLU A 86 -11.23 7.93 -3.28
N ALA A 87 -11.13 6.93 -4.17
CA ALA A 87 -9.97 6.71 -5.00
C ALA A 87 -10.15 7.32 -6.39
N THR A 88 -9.22 8.17 -6.80
CA THR A 88 -9.17 8.73 -8.15
C THR A 88 -8.16 7.96 -8.99
N ALA A 89 -8.55 7.55 -10.20
CA ALA A 89 -7.65 6.88 -11.13
C ALA A 89 -7.85 7.37 -12.56
N GLU A 90 -6.74 7.69 -13.21
CA GLU A 90 -6.68 8.04 -14.63
C GLU A 90 -5.80 7.04 -15.37
N PRO A 91 -6.07 6.75 -16.66
CA PRO A 91 -5.19 5.93 -17.47
C PRO A 91 -3.79 6.53 -17.55
N ALA A 92 -2.77 5.72 -17.30
CA ALA A 92 -1.40 6.15 -17.57
C ALA A 92 -1.20 6.25 -19.09
N LEU A 93 -0.58 7.35 -19.56
CA LEU A 93 -0.04 7.40 -20.92
C LEU A 93 0.94 6.24 -21.06
N ARG A 94 0.71 5.40 -22.07
CA ARG A 94 1.56 4.24 -22.35
C ARG A 94 2.92 4.76 -22.78
N SER A 95 3.89 4.79 -21.88
CA SER A 95 5.28 4.92 -22.30
C SER A 95 5.63 3.60 -23.00
N ILE A 96 5.91 3.65 -24.30
CA ILE A 96 6.50 2.52 -25.00
C ILE A 96 7.93 2.42 -24.44
N GLN A 97 8.16 1.52 -23.49
CA GLN A 97 9.51 1.05 -23.21
C GLN A 97 9.68 -0.23 -24.02
N GLU A 98 10.55 -0.16 -25.03
CA GLU A 98 10.93 -1.27 -25.89
C GLU A 98 11.58 -2.40 -25.08
N ALA A 99 11.47 -3.60 -25.64
CA ALA A 99 11.87 -4.89 -25.10
C ALA A 99 13.37 -5.06 -24.89
#